data_AF-A0A0D0FZ77-F1
#
_entry.id   AF-A0A0D0FZ77-F1
#
_cell.length_a   1.000
_cell.length_b   1.000
_cell.length_c   1.000
_cell.angle_alpha   90.00
_cell.angle_beta   90.00
_cell.angle_gamma   90.00
#
_symmetry.space_group_name_H-M   'P 1'
#
loop_
_entity.id
_entity.type
_entity.pdbx_description
1 polymer ?
#
loop_
_entity_poly.entity_id
_entity_poly.type
_entity_poly.pdbx_seq_one_letter_code
_entity_poly.pdbx_strand_id
1 'polypeptide(L)'
;MSSRELRRFPLTGAIACAVLLFLYLPMLTVIGMSFNVGPSALIWDGFGIRGYVDAWSDPTLVRAAKNSLLLALASMVFSTTLATSAAAA
;
A
#
# COMPACT_ATOMS: atom_id res chain seq x y z
N MET A 1 12.16 18.27 -21.89
CA MET A 1 10.70 18.52 -22.01
C MET A 1 10.39 19.80 -21.26
N SER A 2 9.97 20.84 -21.97
CA SER A 2 9.78 22.20 -21.40
C SER A 2 8.57 22.22 -20.46
N SER A 3 8.73 22.77 -19.25
CA SER A 3 7.70 22.87 -18.20
C SER A 3 6.41 23.61 -18.64
N ARG A 4 6.44 24.30 -19.79
CA ARG A 4 5.29 25.02 -20.35
C ARG A 4 4.29 24.12 -21.09
N GLU A 5 4.71 22.95 -21.58
CA GLU A 5 3.85 22.07 -22.38
C GLU A 5 2.77 21.38 -21.52
N LEU A 6 3.08 21.00 -20.27
CA LEU A 6 2.09 20.41 -19.34
C LEU A 6 0.97 21.39 -18.96
N ARG A 7 1.25 22.69 -18.98
CA ARG A 7 0.26 23.76 -18.73
C ARG A 7 -0.70 23.99 -19.89
N ARG A 8 -0.44 23.38 -21.06
CA ARG A 8 -1.23 23.57 -22.28
C ARG A 8 -2.54 22.76 -22.28
N PHE A 9 -2.61 21.73 -21.45
CA PHE A 9 -3.79 20.87 -21.29
C PHE A 9 -4.38 21.06 -19.88
N PRO A 10 -5.37 21.96 -19.70
CA PRO A 10 -5.91 22.27 -18.38
C PRO A 10 -6.54 21.08 -17.67
N LEU A 11 -6.95 20.05 -18.43
CA LEU A 11 -7.55 18.82 -17.92
C LEU A 11 -6.56 17.79 -17.37
N THR A 12 -5.26 17.88 -17.69
CA THR A 12 -4.30 16.84 -17.27
C THR A 12 -4.20 16.73 -15.74
N GLY A 13 -4.20 17.87 -15.04
CA GLY A 13 -4.21 17.88 -13.57
C GLY A 13 -5.48 17.27 -12.99
N ALA A 14 -6.64 17.65 -13.52
CA ALA A 14 -7.93 17.12 -13.07
C ALA A 14 -8.04 15.61 -13.30
N ILE A 15 -7.62 15.12 -14.47
CA ILE A 15 -7.60 13.69 -14.80
C ILE A 15 -6.62 12.95 -13.90
N ALA A 16 -5.41 13.48 -13.68
CA ALA A 16 -4.44 12.87 -12.77
C ALA A 16 -5.00 12.77 -11.33
N CYS A 17 -5.64 13.83 -10.83
CA CYS A 17 -6.32 13.80 -9.53
C CYS A 17 -7.46 12.77 -9.51
N ALA A 18 -8.29 12.70 -10.55
CA ALA A 18 -9.38 11.73 -10.63
C ALA A 18 -8.87 10.28 -10.64
N VAL A 19 -7.78 10.01 -11.38
CA VAL A 19 -7.13 8.69 -11.41
C VAL A 19 -6.56 8.34 -10.04
N LEU A 20 -5.84 9.27 -9.40
CA LEU A 20 -5.30 9.05 -8.06
C LEU A 20 -6.44 8.81 -7.05
N LEU A 21 -7.50 9.61 -7.08
CA LEU A 21 -8.67 9.38 -6.24
C LEU A 21 -9.25 7.99 -6.50
N PHE A 22 -9.48 7.60 -7.75
CA PHE A 22 -10.02 6.28 -8.08
C PHE A 22 -9.14 5.13 -7.56
N LEU A 23 -7.81 5.24 -7.68
CA LEU A 23 -6.88 4.21 -7.21
C LEU A 23 -6.78 4.14 -5.68
N TYR A 24 -6.82 5.28 -5.00
CA TYR A 24 -6.61 5.34 -3.55
C TYR A 24 -7.90 5.29 -2.73
N LEU A 25 -9.07 5.66 -3.29
CA LEU A 25 -10.35 5.56 -2.60
C LEU A 25 -10.63 4.16 -2.01
N PRO A 26 -10.46 3.04 -2.76
CA PRO A 26 -10.65 1.71 -2.17
C PRO A 26 -9.63 1.42 -1.07
N MET A 27 -8.38 1.87 -1.20
CA MET A 27 -7.39 1.74 -0.13
C MET A 27 -7.82 2.49 1.14
N LEU A 28 -8.41 3.68 1.01
CA LEU A 28 -8.96 4.42 2.15
C LEU A 28 -10.10 3.67 2.83
N THR A 29 -10.96 2.96 2.08
CA THR A 29 -12.01 2.13 2.67
C THR A 29 -11.43 0.98 3.48
N VAL A 30 -10.39 0.30 2.99
CA VAL A 30 -9.70 -0.78 3.71
C VAL A 30 -9.01 -0.25 4.96
N ILE A 31 -8.34 0.92 4.87
CA ILE A 31 -7.72 1.58 6.03
C ILE A 31 -8.79 1.91 7.08
N GLY A 32 -9.93 2.48 6.65
CA GLY A 32 -11.06 2.76 7.54
C GLY A 32 -11.57 1.50 8.23
N MET A 33 -11.90 0.47 7.47
CA MET A 33 -12.39 -0.82 7.97
C MET A 33 -11.36 -1.55 8.85
N SER A 34 -10.06 -1.25 8.74
CA SER A 34 -9.03 -1.81 9.63
C SER A 34 -9.19 -1.35 11.08
N PHE A 35 -9.92 -0.26 11.33
CA PHE A 35 -10.31 0.18 12.67
C PHE A 35 -11.68 -0.35 13.10
N ASN A 36 -12.27 -1.28 12.35
CA ASN A 36 -13.55 -1.87 12.74
C ASN A 36 -13.36 -2.80 13.95
N VAL A 37 -14.24 -2.67 14.95
CA VAL A 37 -14.26 -3.58 16.12
C VAL A 37 -15.07 -4.85 15.87
N GLY A 38 -15.94 -4.84 14.85
CA GLY A 38 -16.81 -5.95 14.52
C GLY A 38 -16.06 -7.12 13.88
N PRO A 39 -16.60 -8.35 13.98
CA PRO A 39 -16.00 -9.54 13.36
C PRO A 39 -16.12 -9.56 11.83
N SER A 40 -16.93 -8.66 11.25
CA SER A 40 -17.15 -8.56 9.81
C SER A 40 -16.22 -7.54 9.17
N ALA A 41 -15.59 -7.92 8.05
CA ALA A 41 -14.77 -7.03 7.24
C ALA A 41 -15.59 -6.11 6.30
N LEU A 42 -16.92 -6.28 6.23
CA LEU A 42 -17.82 -5.53 5.34
C LEU A 42 -18.82 -4.65 6.08
N ILE A 43 -19.13 -4.94 7.34
CA ILE A 43 -20.13 -4.22 8.12
C ILE A 43 -19.42 -3.44 9.22
N TRP A 44 -19.58 -2.12 9.19
CA TRP A 44 -19.04 -1.24 10.20
C TRP A 44 -19.84 -1.35 11.50
N ASP A 45 -19.16 -1.75 12.58
CA ASP A 45 -19.76 -1.94 13.90
C ASP A 45 -19.30 -0.84 14.88
N GLY A 46 -18.06 -0.35 14.72
CA GLY A 46 -17.53 0.74 15.52
C GLY A 46 -16.03 0.94 15.32
N PHE A 47 -15.50 2.05 15.85
CA PHE A 47 -14.08 2.39 15.76
C PHE A 47 -13.27 1.82 16.93
N GLY A 48 -12.12 1.21 16.65
CA GLY A 48 -11.17 0.76 17.64
C GLY A 48 -9.89 0.15 17.07
N ILE A 49 -8.91 -0.11 17.93
CA ILE A 49 -7.60 -0.68 17.56
C ILE A 49 -7.45 -2.15 17.99
N ARG A 50 -8.53 -2.76 18.48
CA ARG A 50 -8.53 -4.13 19.02
C ARG A 50 -8.01 -5.14 18.00
N GLY A 51 -8.40 -5.02 16.73
CA GLY A 51 -7.91 -5.89 15.66
C GLY A 51 -6.38 -5.87 15.50
N TYR A 52 -5.72 -4.73 15.73
CA TYR A 52 -4.26 -4.66 15.73
C TYR A 52 -3.63 -5.38 16.93
N VAL A 53 -4.23 -5.25 18.12
CA VAL A 53 -3.77 -5.95 19.33
C VAL A 53 -3.93 -7.46 19.17
N ASP A 54 -5.07 -7.89 18.64
CA ASP A 54 -5.37 -9.30 18.38
C ASP A 54 -4.39 -9.86 17.33
N ALA A 55 -4.14 -9.12 16.24
CA ALA A 55 -3.17 -9.52 15.21
C ALA A 55 -1.73 -9.60 15.72
N TRP A 56 -1.33 -8.70 16.63
CA TRP A 56 0.00 -8.72 17.23
C TRP A 56 0.16 -9.83 18.28
N SER A 57 -0.95 -10.22 18.92
CA SER A 57 -0.96 -11.29 19.91
C SER A 57 -1.03 -12.68 19.28
N ASP A 58 -1.42 -12.79 18.01
CA ASP A 58 -1.42 -14.05 17.26
C ASP A 58 0.00 -14.39 16.75
N PRO A 59 0.64 -15.45 17.30
CA PRO A 59 2.00 -15.83 16.90
C PRO A 59 2.10 -16.26 15.43
N THR A 60 1.00 -16.75 14.86
CA THR A 60 0.94 -17.18 13.45
C THR A 60 1.03 -15.98 12.53
N LEU A 61 0.23 -14.94 12.78
CA LEU A 61 0.25 -13.69 12.01
C LEU A 61 1.61 -12.99 12.12
N VAL A 62 2.15 -12.88 13.33
CA VAL A 62 3.45 -12.24 13.56
C VAL A 62 4.58 -13.00 12.86
N ARG A 63 4.58 -14.34 12.92
CA ARG A 63 5.60 -15.16 12.25
C ARG A 63 5.48 -15.06 10.73
N ALA A 64 4.26 -15.06 10.19
CA ALA A 64 4.02 -14.86 8.77
C ALA A 64 4.56 -13.50 8.30
N ALA A 65 4.23 -12.42 9.02
CA ALA A 65 4.71 -11.07 8.71
C ALA A 65 6.25 -10.97 8.72
N LYS A 66 6.91 -11.56 9.73
CA LYS A 66 8.37 -11.60 9.83
C LYS A 66 9.01 -12.36 8.67
N ASN A 67 8.46 -13.52 8.32
CA ASN A 67 8.96 -14.32 7.20
C ASN A 67 8.81 -13.58 5.87
N SER A 68 7.65 -12.97 5.62
CA SER A 68 7.42 -12.15 4.42
C SER A 68 8.37 -10.97 4.34
N LEU A 69 8.60 -10.26 5.45
CA LEU A 69 9.52 -9.12 5.48
C LEU A 69 10.96 -9.54 5.19
N LEU A 70 11.43 -10.63 5.82
CA LEU A 70 12.77 -11.16 5.58
C LEU A 70 12.96 -11.58 4.12
N LEU A 71 11.99 -12.31 3.57
CA LEU A 71 12.04 -12.77 2.18
C LEU A 71 11.99 -11.59 1.21
N ALA A 72 11.09 -10.62 1.43
CA ALA A 72 10.97 -9.43 0.61
C ALA A 72 12.28 -8.61 0.59
N LEU A 73 12.90 -8.39 1.75
CA LEU A 73 14.17 -7.64 1.83
C LEU A 73 15.31 -8.39 1.16
N ALA A 74 15.44 -9.70 1.39
CA ALA A 74 16.46 -10.50 0.74
C ALA A 74 16.29 -10.47 -0.79
N SER A 75 15.09 -10.72 -1.28
CA SER A 75 14.76 -10.66 -2.72
C SER A 75 15.00 -9.27 -3.30
N MET A 76 14.63 -8.20 -2.58
CA MET A 76 14.86 -6.83 -3.01
C MET A 76 16.36 -6.55 -3.20
N VAL A 77 17.20 -6.94 -2.24
CA VAL A 77 18.65 -6.71 -2.31
C VAL A 77 19.24 -7.45 -3.52
N PHE A 78 18.98 -8.76 -3.65
CA PHE A 78 19.51 -9.54 -4.77
C PHE A 78 18.98 -9.05 -6.12
N SER A 79 17.69 -8.74 -6.21
CA SER A 79 17.09 -8.27 -7.45
C SER A 79 17.66 -6.91 -7.86
N THR A 80 17.81 -5.98 -6.91
CA THR A 80 18.34 -4.64 -7.19
C THR A 80 19.80 -4.71 -7.62
N THR A 81 20.65 -5.46 -6.90
CA THR A 81 22.09 -5.55 -7.24
C THR A 81 22.31 -6.19 -8.60
N LEU A 82 21.61 -7.29 -8.89
CA LEU A 82 21.67 -7.95 -10.19
C LEU A 82 21.15 -7.03 -11.31
N ALA A 83 19.98 -6.42 -11.14
CA ALA A 83 19.41 -5.53 -12.14
C ALA A 83 20.30 -4.31 -12.41
N THR A 84 20.87 -3.69 -11.37
CA THR A 84 21.80 -2.56 -11.53
C THR A 84 23.08 -2.98 -12.23
N SER A 85 23.65 -4.14 -11.90
CA SER A 85 24.85 -4.65 -12.58
C SER A 85 24.59 -4.94 -14.06
N ALA A 86 23.43 -5.51 -14.39
CA ALA A 86 23.02 -5.80 -15.77
C ALA A 86 22.69 -4.53 -16.57
N ALA A 87 22.17 -3.48 -15.93
CA ALA A 87 21.88 -2.21 -16.59
C ALA A 87 23.14 -1.36 -16.85
N ALA A 88 24.23 -1.60 -16.10
CA ALA A 88 25.49 -0.88 -16.24
C ALA A 88 26.55 -1.61 -17.10
N ALA A 89 26.32 -2.90 -17.41
CA ALA A 89 27.12 -3.69 -18.34
C ALA A 89 26.65 -3.51 -19.79
#